data_AF-A0A6J4M974-F1
#
_entry.id   AF-A0A6J4M974-F1
#
_cell.length_a   1.000
_cell.length_b   1.000
_cell.length_c   1.000
_cell.angle_alpha   90.00
_cell.angle_beta   90.00
_cell.angle_gamma   90.00
#
_symmetry.space_group_name_H-M   'P 1'
#
loop_
_entity.id
_entity.type
_entity.pdbx_description
1 polymer ?
#
loop_
_entity_poly.entity_id
_entity_poly.type
_entity_poly.pdbx_seq_one_letter_code
_entity_poly.pdbx_strand_id
1 'polypeptide(L)'
;MLIESWRRLLTAWSVHLSFGDAATLWLVSSLARYLPGAGLQIGALGVLARERGVSGVAAASAAIVNTMVNVATGVAVILVFGGRGLAAASGRRAPDAALAAIGLAAVGALALLPVVLPALGRVAARVTGRDVSLASLPARLVLVAAAGNTAGWLLYGLAFRTLSGALFGPPTGAASGYTAVYTASYLWGLFAFAVPAGLGAQEFALSLLMPPLAALPPAQTAVLTVAARLWRTVLETAPAALLLVYARAHDRFTPRPPHGTI
;
A
#
# COMPACT_ATOMS: atom_id res chain seq x y z
N MET A 1 0.51 -8.82 5.33
CA MET A 1 -0.70 -8.80 4.47
C MET A 1 -0.39 -8.37 3.05
N LEU A 2 0.22 -7.20 2.80
CA LEU A 2 0.57 -6.72 1.46
C LEU A 2 1.45 -7.68 0.65
N ILE A 3 2.51 -8.23 1.28
CA ILE A 3 3.41 -9.22 0.66
C ILE A 3 2.63 -10.46 0.22
N GLU A 4 1.70 -10.94 1.05
CA GLU A 4 0.88 -12.12 0.75
C GLU A 4 -0.16 -11.83 -0.34
N SER A 5 -0.80 -10.66 -0.32
CA SER A 5 -1.71 -10.22 -1.39
C SER A 5 -0.99 -10.20 -2.74
N TRP A 6 0.20 -9.61 -2.80
CA TRP A 6 1.02 -9.60 -4.01
C TRP A 6 1.47 -11.02 -4.40
N ARG A 7 1.95 -11.83 -3.45
CA ARG A 7 2.37 -13.21 -3.69
C ARG A 7 1.24 -14.07 -4.28
N ARG A 8 0.01 -13.88 -3.83
CA ARG A 8 -1.17 -14.57 -4.39
C ARG A 8 -1.52 -14.07 -5.78
N LEU A 9 -1.37 -12.77 -6.07
CA LEU A 9 -1.62 -12.23 -7.40
C LEU A 9 -0.66 -12.81 -8.45
N LEU A 10 0.59 -13.14 -8.08
CA LEU A 10 1.55 -13.80 -8.98
C LEU A 10 1.04 -15.12 -9.58
N THR A 11 0.13 -15.82 -8.88
CA THR A 11 -0.44 -17.08 -9.37
C THR A 11 -1.24 -16.91 -10.66
N ALA A 12 -1.75 -15.71 -10.96
CA ALA A 12 -2.40 -15.41 -12.23
C ALA A 12 -1.45 -15.45 -13.44
N TRP A 13 -0.14 -15.38 -13.20
CA TRP A 13 0.91 -15.55 -14.20
C TRP A 13 1.63 -16.90 -14.06
N SER A 14 1.01 -17.86 -13.35
CA SER A 14 1.60 -19.18 -13.07
C SER A 14 2.92 -19.14 -12.30
N VAL A 15 3.22 -18.01 -11.65
CA VAL A 15 4.41 -17.82 -10.82
C VAL A 15 4.08 -18.15 -9.37
N HIS A 16 4.87 -19.04 -8.78
CA HIS A 16 4.75 -19.45 -7.38
C HIS A 16 6.03 -19.09 -6.63
N LEU A 17 5.89 -18.37 -5.52
CA LEU A 17 7.00 -18.01 -4.64
C LEU A 17 6.73 -18.49 -3.22
N SER A 18 7.80 -18.88 -2.54
CA SER A 18 7.78 -19.03 -1.09
C SER A 18 7.51 -17.66 -0.44
N PHE A 19 6.95 -17.65 0.76
CA PHE A 19 6.71 -16.39 1.48
C PHE A 19 8.02 -15.63 1.75
N GLY A 20 9.10 -16.33 2.07
CA GLY A 20 10.41 -15.72 2.35
C GLY A 20 11.01 -15.03 1.13
N ASP A 21 10.93 -15.64 -0.04
CA ASP A 21 11.42 -15.04 -1.29
C ASP A 21 10.57 -13.83 -1.68
N ALA A 22 9.24 -13.96 -1.54
CA ALA A 22 8.32 -12.86 -1.78
C ALA A 22 8.57 -11.67 -0.85
N ALA A 23 8.80 -11.94 0.44
CA ALA A 23 9.12 -10.92 1.43
C ALA A 23 10.45 -10.23 1.12
N THR A 24 11.47 -11.00 0.76
CA THR A 24 12.79 -10.46 0.36
C THR A 24 12.66 -9.55 -0.85
N LEU A 25 12.04 -10.02 -1.94
CA LEU A 25 11.82 -9.23 -3.14
C LEU A 25 11.05 -7.95 -2.85
N TRP A 26 9.94 -8.06 -2.11
CA TRP A 26 9.07 -6.93 -1.80
C TRP A 26 9.75 -5.89 -0.90
N LEU A 27 10.40 -6.32 0.19
CA LEU A 27 11.02 -5.41 1.16
C LEU A 27 12.26 -4.73 0.58
N VAL A 28 13.11 -5.47 -0.14
CA VAL A 28 14.31 -4.90 -0.77
C VAL A 28 13.93 -3.92 -1.88
N SER A 29 12.99 -4.27 -2.75
CA SER A 29 12.52 -3.35 -3.81
C SER A 29 11.83 -2.11 -3.23
N SER A 30 11.17 -2.23 -2.07
CA SER A 30 10.54 -1.09 -1.39
C SER A 30 11.53 -0.02 -1.00
N LEU A 31 12.81 -0.34 -0.79
CA LEU A 31 13.85 0.67 -0.51
C LEU A 31 14.06 1.65 -1.67
N ALA A 32 13.76 1.25 -2.91
CA ALA A 32 13.89 2.13 -4.06
C ALA A 32 12.93 3.34 -4.01
N ARG A 33 11.92 3.32 -3.14
CA ARG A 33 11.01 4.46 -2.90
C ARG A 33 11.71 5.68 -2.28
N TYR A 34 12.88 5.49 -1.67
CA TYR A 34 13.68 6.56 -1.07
C TYR A 34 14.60 7.24 -2.09
N LEU A 35 14.65 6.74 -3.33
CA LEU A 35 15.37 7.38 -4.43
C LEU A 35 14.41 8.30 -5.22
N PRO A 36 14.92 9.39 -5.83
CA PRO A 36 14.13 10.23 -6.71
C PRO A 36 13.76 9.46 -7.99
N GLY A 37 12.46 9.24 -8.23
CA GLY A 37 11.95 8.63 -9.45
C GLY A 37 10.65 7.84 -9.23
N ALA A 38 9.60 8.24 -9.95
CA ALA A 38 8.32 7.54 -9.91
C ALA A 38 8.46 6.10 -10.45
N GLY A 39 7.96 5.12 -9.70
CA GLY A 39 7.93 3.72 -10.13
C GLY A 39 9.25 2.94 -10.00
N LEU A 40 10.33 3.54 -9.45
CA LEU A 40 11.61 2.83 -9.23
C LEU A 40 11.44 1.55 -8.42
N GLN A 41 10.53 1.53 -7.45
CA GLN A 41 10.18 0.33 -6.69
C GLN A 41 9.69 -0.82 -7.57
N ILE A 42 8.81 -0.54 -8.53
CA ILE A 42 8.26 -1.56 -9.44
C ILE A 42 9.36 -2.05 -10.40
N GLY A 43 10.19 -1.14 -10.89
CA GLY A 43 11.37 -1.48 -11.71
C GLY A 43 12.36 -2.36 -10.96
N ALA A 44 12.74 -1.98 -9.74
CA ALA A 44 13.63 -2.73 -8.87
C ALA A 44 13.08 -4.12 -8.56
N LEU A 45 11.77 -4.24 -8.30
CA LEU A 45 11.12 -5.53 -8.09
C LEU A 45 11.23 -6.42 -9.33
N GLY A 46 11.01 -5.87 -10.53
CA GLY A 46 11.14 -6.60 -11.79
C GLY A 46 12.57 -7.09 -12.05
N VAL A 47 13.58 -6.26 -11.78
CA VAL A 47 15.00 -6.62 -11.91
C VAL A 47 15.38 -7.72 -10.91
N LEU A 48 15.07 -7.50 -9.62
CA LEU A 48 15.38 -8.46 -8.54
C LEU A 48 14.67 -9.81 -8.73
N ALA A 49 13.48 -9.81 -9.33
CA ALA A 49 12.75 -11.02 -9.70
C ALA A 49 13.48 -11.77 -10.83
N ARG A 50 13.92 -11.05 -11.88
CA ARG A 50 14.68 -11.66 -13.00
C ARG A 50 15.98 -12.30 -12.55
N GLU A 51 16.72 -11.64 -11.66
CA GLU A 51 17.96 -12.18 -11.07
C GLU A 51 17.74 -13.49 -10.31
N ARG A 52 16.50 -13.76 -9.86
CA ARG A 52 16.10 -15.01 -9.19
C ARG A 52 15.44 -16.04 -10.12
N GLY A 53 15.50 -15.82 -11.44
CA GLY A 53 14.85 -16.70 -12.42
C GLY A 53 13.33 -16.59 -12.46
N VAL A 54 12.75 -15.53 -11.87
CA VAL A 54 11.31 -15.27 -11.85
C VAL A 54 10.98 -14.24 -12.94
N SER A 55 9.82 -14.36 -13.57
CA SER A 55 9.38 -13.38 -14.56
C SER A 55 9.24 -11.98 -13.93
N GLY A 56 10.14 -11.07 -14.31
CA GLY A 56 10.10 -9.68 -13.85
C GLY A 56 8.85 -8.93 -14.30
N VAL A 57 8.33 -9.27 -15.49
CA VAL A 57 7.07 -8.71 -16.01
C VAL A 57 5.89 -9.17 -15.16
N ALA A 58 5.83 -10.46 -14.80
CA ALA A 58 4.78 -10.96 -13.91
C ALA A 58 4.85 -10.31 -12.52
N ALA A 59 6.05 -10.17 -11.97
CA ALA A 59 6.30 -9.51 -10.69
C ALA A 59 5.84 -8.05 -10.68
N ALA A 60 6.21 -7.29 -11.71
CA ALA A 60 5.82 -5.90 -11.88
C ALA A 60 4.31 -5.75 -12.12
N SER A 61 3.72 -6.57 -12.99
CA SER A 61 2.27 -6.55 -13.27
C SER A 61 1.44 -6.86 -12.02
N ALA A 62 1.82 -7.89 -11.25
CA ALA A 62 1.16 -8.20 -9.99
C ALA A 62 1.29 -7.06 -8.97
N ALA A 63 2.44 -6.37 -8.93
CA ALA A 63 2.64 -5.22 -8.06
C ALA A 63 1.78 -4.02 -8.47
N ILE A 64 1.69 -3.72 -9.76
CA ILE A 64 0.82 -2.66 -10.31
C ILE A 64 -0.64 -2.92 -9.93
N VAL A 65 -1.11 -4.16 -10.15
CA VAL A 65 -2.47 -4.58 -9.78
C VAL A 65 -2.69 -4.43 -8.29
N ASN A 66 -1.76 -4.91 -7.46
CA ASN A 66 -1.88 -4.79 -6.01
C ASN A 66 -1.91 -3.32 -5.57
N THR A 67 -1.15 -2.43 -6.19
CA THR A 67 -1.18 -0.98 -5.94
C THR A 67 -2.54 -0.39 -6.31
N MET A 68 -3.12 -0.77 -7.46
CA MET A 68 -4.46 -0.31 -7.83
C MET A 68 -5.52 -0.77 -6.83
N VAL A 69 -5.47 -2.04 -6.40
CA VAL A 69 -6.34 -2.56 -5.34
C VAL A 69 -6.11 -1.83 -4.00
N ASN A 70 -4.85 -1.56 -3.65
CA ASN A 70 -4.47 -0.83 -2.44
C ASN A 70 -5.05 0.60 -2.43
N VAL A 71 -4.93 1.33 -3.55
CA VAL A 71 -5.51 2.67 -3.72
C VAL A 71 -7.02 2.61 -3.63
N ALA A 72 -7.67 1.70 -4.38
CA ALA A 72 -9.12 1.59 -4.39
C ALA A 72 -9.69 1.25 -2.99
N THR A 73 -9.09 0.29 -2.30
CA THR A 73 -9.46 -0.04 -0.90
C THR A 73 -9.14 1.11 0.06
N GLY A 74 -8.06 1.86 -0.16
CA GLY A 74 -7.73 3.01 0.66
C GLY A 74 -8.74 4.14 0.53
N VAL A 75 -9.15 4.48 -0.70
CA VAL A 75 -10.22 5.45 -0.97
C VAL A 75 -11.53 5.00 -0.32
N ALA A 76 -11.90 3.72 -0.45
CA ALA A 76 -13.06 3.14 0.22
C ALA A 76 -13.03 3.36 1.74
N VAL A 77 -11.89 3.06 2.37
CA VAL A 77 -11.67 3.26 3.80
C VAL A 77 -11.77 4.72 4.19
N ILE A 78 -11.17 5.64 3.42
CA ILE A 78 -11.25 7.08 3.69
C ILE A 78 -12.71 7.56 3.65
N LEU A 79 -13.48 7.17 2.63
CA LEU A 79 -14.87 7.62 2.49
C LEU A 79 -15.75 7.08 3.63
N VAL A 80 -15.63 5.79 3.97
CA VAL A 80 -16.44 5.16 5.03
C VAL A 80 -16.03 5.66 6.42
N PHE A 81 -14.74 5.64 6.74
CA PHE A 81 -14.25 5.95 8.09
C PHE A 81 -14.08 7.46 8.32
N GLY A 82 -13.73 8.22 7.29
CA GLY A 82 -13.64 9.68 7.34
C GLY A 82 -15.01 10.33 7.49
N GLY A 83 -16.03 9.84 6.78
CA GLY A 83 -17.42 10.26 6.97
C GLY A 83 -17.91 10.03 8.40
N ARG A 84 -17.57 8.87 8.99
CA ARG A 84 -17.86 8.59 10.41
C ARG A 84 -17.10 9.51 11.37
N GLY A 85 -15.83 9.83 11.09
CA GLY A 85 -15.02 10.75 11.88
C GLY A 85 -15.62 12.16 11.93
N LEU A 86 -15.97 12.71 10.77
CA LEU A 86 -16.64 14.02 10.65
C LEU A 86 -18.00 14.06 11.34
N ALA A 87 -18.80 13.01 11.18
CA ALA A 87 -20.09 12.88 11.85
C ALA A 87 -19.93 12.89 13.38
N ALA A 88 -19.01 12.08 13.90
CA ALA A 88 -18.71 12.04 15.33
C ALA A 88 -18.19 13.39 15.86
N ALA A 89 -17.30 14.06 15.13
CA ALA A 89 -16.74 15.36 15.52
C ALA A 89 -17.78 16.49 15.52
N SER A 90 -18.77 16.42 14.63
CA SER A 90 -19.85 17.42 14.52
C SER A 90 -21.05 17.15 15.44
N GLY A 91 -21.03 16.06 16.23
CA GLY A 91 -22.16 15.63 17.04
C GLY A 91 -23.37 15.16 16.21
N ARG A 92 -23.23 15.03 14.89
CA ARG A 92 -24.29 14.61 13.97
C ARG A 92 -24.17 13.11 13.72
N ARG A 93 -25.27 12.38 13.78
CA ARG A 93 -25.29 11.02 13.22
C ARG A 93 -25.38 11.12 11.71
N ALA A 94 -24.35 10.67 10.99
CA ALA A 94 -24.52 10.38 9.57
C ALA A 94 -25.58 9.28 9.45
N PRO A 95 -26.58 9.42 8.57
CA PRO A 95 -27.60 8.38 8.41
C PRO A 95 -26.89 7.09 7.98
N ASP A 96 -27.11 5.99 8.71
CA ASP A 96 -26.43 4.71 8.46
C ASP A 96 -26.59 4.24 7.01
N ALA A 97 -27.71 4.60 6.37
CA ALA A 97 -27.97 4.37 4.95
C ALA A 97 -26.97 5.06 4.01
N ALA A 98 -26.51 6.28 4.30
CA ALA A 98 -25.53 6.98 3.47
C ALA A 98 -24.14 6.34 3.60
N LEU A 99 -23.76 5.93 4.81
CA LEU A 99 -22.50 5.21 5.04
C LEU A 99 -22.52 3.82 4.39
N ALA A 100 -23.66 3.13 4.46
CA ALA A 100 -23.88 1.86 3.76
C ALA A 100 -23.82 2.03 2.24
N ALA A 101 -24.42 3.09 1.68
CA ALA A 101 -24.37 3.40 0.26
C ALA A 101 -22.94 3.71 -0.22
N ILE A 102 -22.17 4.48 0.55
CA ILE A 102 -20.76 4.76 0.25
C ILE A 102 -19.93 3.47 0.31
N GLY A 103 -20.12 2.65 1.34
CA GLY A 103 -19.46 1.35 1.46
C GLY A 103 -19.79 0.43 0.28
N LEU A 104 -21.07 0.38 -0.11
CA LEU A 104 -21.54 -0.42 -1.24
C LEU A 104 -20.98 0.09 -2.57
N ALA A 105 -20.96 1.41 -2.79
CA ALA A 105 -20.38 2.03 -3.98
C ALA A 105 -18.88 1.75 -4.07
N ALA A 106 -18.16 1.79 -2.95
CA ALA A 106 -16.74 1.46 -2.90
C ALA A 106 -16.47 -0.03 -3.17
N VAL A 107 -17.28 -0.93 -2.61
CA VAL A 107 -17.23 -2.37 -2.91
C VAL A 107 -17.56 -2.62 -4.38
N GLY A 108 -18.56 -1.94 -4.94
CA GLY A 108 -18.92 -1.99 -6.36
C GLY A 108 -17.77 -1.52 -7.26
N ALA A 109 -17.13 -0.39 -6.94
CA ALA A 109 -15.97 0.12 -7.67
C ALA A 109 -14.78 -0.86 -7.61
N LEU A 110 -14.53 -1.50 -6.47
CA LEU A 110 -13.53 -2.55 -6.32
C LEU A 110 -13.89 -3.81 -7.15
N ALA A 111 -15.16 -4.19 -7.17
CA ALA A 111 -15.65 -5.33 -7.95
C ALA A 111 -15.61 -5.07 -9.47
N LEU A 112 -15.64 -3.81 -9.90
CA LEU A 112 -15.45 -3.39 -11.30
C LEU A 112 -13.97 -3.34 -11.71
N LEU A 113 -13.03 -3.37 -10.76
CA LEU A 113 -11.60 -3.29 -11.05
C LEU A 113 -11.11 -4.38 -12.03
N PRO A 114 -11.49 -5.68 -11.93
CA PRO A 114 -11.14 -6.70 -12.93
C PRO A 114 -11.61 -6.37 -14.35
N VAL A 115 -12.73 -5.65 -14.49
CA VAL A 115 -13.29 -5.24 -15.78
C VAL A 115 -12.56 -4.03 -16.34
N VAL A 116 -12.15 -3.10 -15.47
CA VAL A 116 -11.45 -1.87 -15.85
C VAL A 116 -9.96 -2.11 -16.11
N LEU A 117 -9.34 -3.10 -15.46
CA LEU A 117 -7.90 -3.40 -15.56
C LEU A 117 -7.44 -3.63 -17.01
N PRO A 118 -8.10 -4.45 -17.85
CA PRO A 118 -7.73 -4.60 -19.26
C PRO A 118 -7.81 -3.30 -20.07
N ALA A 119 -8.76 -2.41 -19.75
CA ALA A 119 -8.86 -1.11 -20.40
C ALA A 119 -7.70 -0.18 -20.00
N LEU A 120 -7.34 -0.15 -18.72
CA LEU A 120 -6.17 0.59 -18.23
C LEU A 120 -4.86 0.04 -18.83
N GLY A 121 -4.73 -1.28 -18.96
CA GLY A 121 -3.60 -1.93 -19.62
C GLY A 121 -3.44 -1.50 -21.07
N ARG A 122 -4.54 -1.41 -21.83
CA ARG A 122 -4.55 -0.90 -23.21
C ARG A 122 -4.15 0.57 -23.30
N VAL A 123 -4.62 1.42 -22.39
CA VAL A 123 -4.23 2.84 -22.36
C VAL A 123 -2.75 2.99 -22.01
N ALA A 124 -2.28 2.27 -20.99
CA ALA A 124 -0.87 2.25 -20.62
C ALA A 124 0.00 1.75 -21.77
N ALA A 125 -0.42 0.71 -22.48
CA ALA A 125 0.29 0.20 -23.65
C ALA A 125 0.37 1.23 -24.79
N ARG A 126 -0.70 1.99 -25.04
CA ARG A 126 -0.71 3.07 -26.03
C ARG A 126 0.24 4.22 -25.67
N VAL A 127 0.31 4.58 -24.39
CA VAL A 127 1.15 5.69 -23.92
C VAL A 127 2.63 5.29 -23.83
N THR A 128 2.91 4.05 -23.43
CA THR A 128 4.28 3.56 -23.19
C THR A 128 4.90 2.81 -24.36
N GLY A 129 4.09 2.44 -25.38
CA GLY A 129 4.53 1.63 -26.51
C GLY A 129 4.91 0.18 -26.15
N ARG A 130 4.56 -0.29 -24.94
CA ARG A 130 4.89 -1.63 -24.45
C ARG A 130 3.62 -2.42 -24.16
N ASP A 131 3.58 -3.70 -24.51
CA ASP A 131 2.45 -4.58 -24.18
C ASP A 131 2.37 -4.81 -22.66
N VAL A 132 1.54 -4.02 -22.00
CA VAL A 132 1.18 -4.23 -20.60
C VAL A 132 -0.01 -5.18 -20.55
N SER A 133 0.27 -6.49 -20.69
CA SER A 133 -0.75 -7.52 -20.50
C SER A 133 -1.06 -7.66 -19.00
N LEU A 134 -2.03 -6.87 -18.55
CA LEU A 134 -2.73 -7.13 -17.30
C LEU A 134 -3.63 -8.34 -17.57
N ALA A 135 -3.15 -9.53 -17.21
CA ALA A 135 -3.89 -10.78 -17.39
C ALA A 135 -5.33 -10.65 -16.88
N SER A 136 -6.26 -11.39 -17.49
CA SER A 136 -7.63 -11.49 -16.96
C SER A 136 -7.55 -12.11 -15.56
N LEU A 137 -7.68 -11.28 -14.53
CA LEU A 137 -7.52 -11.73 -13.15
C LEU A 137 -8.81 -12.39 -12.67
N PRO A 138 -8.73 -13.60 -12.10
CA PRO A 138 -9.90 -14.20 -11.47
C PRO A 138 -10.37 -13.31 -10.31
N ALA A 139 -11.67 -13.02 -10.26
CA ALA A 139 -12.28 -12.13 -9.26
C ALA A 139 -11.91 -12.50 -7.83
N ARG A 140 -11.75 -13.80 -7.54
CA ARG A 140 -11.29 -14.31 -6.23
C ARG A 140 -9.94 -13.73 -5.81
N LEU A 141 -8.96 -13.61 -6.72
CA LEU A 141 -7.65 -13.06 -6.38
C LEU A 141 -7.74 -11.56 -6.08
N VAL A 142 -8.59 -10.83 -6.81
CA VAL A 142 -8.85 -9.41 -6.55
C VAL A 142 -9.54 -9.22 -5.20
N LEU A 143 -10.53 -10.06 -4.86
CA LEU A 143 -11.20 -10.04 -3.56
C LEU A 143 -10.23 -10.36 -2.41
N VAL A 144 -9.37 -11.35 -2.57
CA VAL A 144 -8.34 -11.68 -1.56
C VAL A 144 -7.35 -10.54 -1.40
N ALA A 145 -6.90 -9.93 -2.49
CA ALA A 145 -6.03 -8.76 -2.44
C ALA A 145 -6.73 -7.58 -1.77
N ALA A 146 -8.00 -7.33 -2.10
CA ALA A 146 -8.80 -6.26 -1.50
C ALA A 146 -8.98 -6.48 0.01
N ALA A 147 -9.36 -7.69 0.43
CA ALA A 147 -9.47 -8.04 1.84
C ALA A 147 -8.13 -7.86 2.58
N GLY A 148 -7.02 -8.31 2.00
CA GLY A 148 -5.70 -8.16 2.58
C GLY A 148 -5.24 -6.70 2.69
N ASN A 149 -5.55 -5.87 1.70
CA ASN A 149 -5.24 -4.43 1.71
C ASN A 149 -6.12 -3.68 2.72
N THR A 150 -7.43 -3.94 2.75
CA THR A 150 -8.36 -3.39 3.75
C THR A 150 -7.93 -3.76 5.16
N ALA A 151 -7.62 -5.04 5.42
CA ALA A 151 -7.10 -5.47 6.71
C ALA A 151 -5.79 -4.73 7.06
N GLY A 152 -4.91 -4.51 6.08
CA GLY A 152 -3.72 -3.68 6.23
C GLY A 152 -4.06 -2.26 6.69
N TRP A 153 -5.00 -1.58 6.03
CA TRP A 153 -5.44 -0.24 6.43
C TRP A 153 -5.97 -0.18 7.85
N LEU A 154 -6.82 -1.13 8.24
CA LEU A 154 -7.38 -1.20 9.59
C LEU A 154 -6.30 -1.43 10.65
N LEU A 155 -5.35 -2.34 10.39
CA LEU A 155 -4.24 -2.62 11.30
C LEU A 155 -3.30 -1.42 11.43
N TYR A 156 -2.97 -0.76 10.33
CA TYR A 156 -2.14 0.45 10.38
C TYR A 156 -2.86 1.61 11.09
N GLY A 157 -4.17 1.78 10.86
CA GLY A 157 -4.98 2.77 11.57
C GLY A 157 -5.01 2.52 13.08
N LEU A 158 -5.18 1.26 13.49
CA LEU A 158 -5.11 0.86 14.89
C LEU A 158 -3.72 1.12 15.49
N ALA A 159 -2.66 0.71 14.78
CA ALA A 159 -1.28 0.92 15.21
C ALA A 159 -0.96 2.42 15.34
N PHE A 160 -1.46 3.24 14.43
CA PHE A 160 -1.31 4.68 14.46
C PHE A 160 -2.07 5.32 15.64
N ARG A 161 -3.28 4.84 15.95
CA ARG A 161 -4.00 5.24 17.17
C ARG A 161 -3.26 4.84 18.44
N THR A 162 -2.68 3.63 18.48
CA THR A 162 -1.89 3.20 19.65
C THR A 162 -0.62 4.03 19.81
N LEU A 163 0.01 4.46 18.70
CA LEU A 163 1.16 5.36 18.75
C LEU A 163 0.78 6.72 19.34
N SER A 164 -0.34 7.30 18.89
CA SER A 164 -0.89 8.52 19.50
C SER A 164 -1.17 8.33 21.00
N GLY A 165 -1.73 7.16 21.36
CA GLY A 165 -2.00 6.77 22.74
C GLY A 165 -0.75 6.71 23.62
N ALA A 166 0.32 6.15 23.07
CA ALA A 166 1.60 6.02 23.76
C ALA A 166 2.30 7.36 23.98
N LEU A 167 2.07 8.35 23.09
CA LEU A 167 2.70 9.67 23.19
C LEU A 167 1.95 10.63 24.09
N PHE A 168 0.62 10.57 24.14
CA PHE A 168 -0.21 11.60 24.77
C PHE A 168 -1.22 11.08 25.80
N GLY A 169 -1.21 9.78 26.11
CA GLY A 169 -2.24 9.15 26.95
C GLY A 169 -3.46 8.69 26.13
N PRO A 170 -4.61 8.37 26.75
CA PRO A 170 -5.75 7.79 26.04
C PRO A 170 -6.12 8.54 24.74
N PRO A 171 -6.16 7.87 23.57
CA PRO A 171 -6.39 8.55 22.30
C PRO A 171 -7.71 9.30 22.28
N THR A 172 -7.67 10.58 21.89
CA THR A 172 -8.87 11.37 21.62
C THR A 172 -9.53 10.92 20.33
N GLY A 173 -10.85 11.09 20.21
CA GLY A 173 -11.59 10.75 18.99
C GLY A 173 -11.77 9.25 18.72
N ALA A 174 -12.53 8.94 17.67
CA ALA A 174 -12.85 7.57 17.30
C ALA A 174 -11.71 6.89 16.54
N ALA A 175 -11.57 5.57 16.70
CA ALA A 175 -10.59 4.77 15.95
C ALA A 175 -10.73 4.91 14.43
N SER A 176 -11.96 5.15 13.95
CA SER A 176 -12.22 5.42 12.54
C SER A 176 -11.50 6.66 12.01
N GLY A 177 -11.38 7.71 12.83
CA GLY A 177 -10.66 8.93 12.48
C GLY A 177 -9.19 8.67 12.17
N TYR A 178 -8.50 7.95 13.06
CA TYR A 178 -7.09 7.59 12.87
C TYR A 178 -6.87 6.73 11.63
N THR A 179 -7.75 5.75 11.40
CA THR A 179 -7.67 4.90 10.20
C THR A 179 -7.85 5.73 8.92
N ALA A 180 -8.86 6.61 8.88
CA ALA A 180 -9.11 7.45 7.72
C ALA A 180 -7.94 8.39 7.43
N VAL A 181 -7.42 9.04 8.47
CA VAL A 181 -6.33 10.02 8.35
C VAL A 181 -5.02 9.35 7.96
N TYR A 182 -4.67 8.22 8.58
CA TYR A 182 -3.48 7.46 8.21
C TYR A 182 -3.55 6.99 6.76
N THR A 183 -4.71 6.47 6.34
CA THR A 183 -4.93 6.00 4.96
C THR A 183 -4.83 7.16 3.97
N ALA A 184 -5.46 8.30 4.26
CA ALA A 184 -5.38 9.50 3.44
C ALA A 184 -3.94 10.02 3.34
N SER A 185 -3.21 10.08 4.45
CA SER A 185 -1.81 10.48 4.47
C SER A 185 -0.94 9.56 3.61
N TYR A 186 -1.11 8.25 3.73
CA TYR A 186 -0.37 7.30 2.89
C TYR A 186 -0.64 7.54 1.41
N LEU A 187 -1.91 7.64 1.00
CA LEU A 187 -2.26 7.84 -0.42
C LEU A 187 -1.74 9.18 -0.95
N TRP A 188 -1.76 10.24 -0.13
CA TRP A 188 -1.16 11.52 -0.51
C TRP A 188 0.34 11.37 -0.80
N GLY A 189 1.05 10.64 0.05
CA GLY A 189 2.46 10.33 -0.18
C GLY A 189 2.73 9.44 -1.39
N LEU A 190 1.81 8.52 -1.70
CA LEU A 190 1.91 7.66 -2.88
C LEU A 190 1.82 8.46 -4.18
N PHE A 191 0.95 9.48 -4.22
CA PHE A 191 0.78 10.35 -5.38
C PHE A 191 1.81 11.49 -5.48
N ALA A 192 2.64 11.68 -4.44
CA ALA A 192 3.73 12.65 -4.45
C ALA A 192 4.95 12.13 -5.22
N PHE A 193 4.77 11.87 -6.52
CA PHE A 193 5.74 11.21 -7.40
C PHE A 193 7.10 11.90 -7.51
N ALA A 194 7.14 13.21 -7.25
CA ALA A 194 8.35 14.02 -7.35
C ALA A 194 9.23 13.95 -6.09
N VAL A 195 8.72 13.44 -4.97
CA VAL A 195 9.41 13.52 -3.68
C VAL A 195 9.69 12.12 -3.11
N PRO A 196 10.94 11.81 -2.73
CA PRO A 196 11.29 10.51 -2.16
C PRO A 196 10.40 10.14 -0.97
N ALA A 197 9.89 8.91 -0.99
CA ALA A 197 9.02 8.35 0.04
C ALA A 197 7.86 9.29 0.47
N GLY A 198 7.35 10.10 -0.46
CA GLY A 198 6.25 11.04 -0.23
C GLY A 198 6.53 12.08 0.86
N LEU A 199 7.79 12.46 1.06
CA LEU A 199 8.17 13.51 2.02
C LEU A 199 7.37 14.80 1.76
N GLY A 200 6.91 15.44 2.84
CA GLY A 200 6.09 16.65 2.82
C GLY A 200 4.61 16.36 2.59
N ALA A 201 4.28 15.52 1.61
CA ALA A 201 2.90 15.18 1.25
C ALA A 201 2.16 14.43 2.37
N GLN A 202 2.82 13.45 2.97
CA GLN A 202 2.23 12.65 4.06
C GLN A 202 2.02 13.49 5.32
N GLU A 203 3.00 14.33 5.62
CA GLU A 203 3.03 15.21 6.78
C GLU A 203 1.99 16.33 6.66
N PHE A 204 1.81 16.86 5.44
CA PHE A 204 0.75 17.80 5.12
C PHE A 204 -0.64 17.20 5.38
N ALA A 205 -0.88 16.00 4.86
CA ALA A 205 -2.16 15.31 5.05
C ALA A 205 -2.44 14.98 6.53
N LEU A 206 -1.43 14.56 7.31
CA LEU A 206 -1.59 14.36 8.76
C LEU A 206 -1.93 15.67 9.48
N SER A 207 -1.21 16.75 9.17
CA SER A 207 -1.42 18.07 9.77
C SER A 207 -2.81 18.63 9.48
N LEU A 208 -3.30 18.42 8.26
CA LEU A 208 -4.62 18.89 7.83
C LEU A 208 -5.77 18.08 8.41
N LEU A 209 -5.64 16.75 8.45
CA LEU A 209 -6.77 15.86 8.70
C LEU A 209 -6.88 15.37 10.16
N MET A 210 -5.79 15.38 10.93
CA MET A 210 -5.83 14.95 12.33
C MET A 210 -6.77 15.79 13.20
N PRO A 211 -6.73 17.14 13.16
CA PRO A 211 -7.63 17.95 13.97
C PRO A 211 -9.12 17.67 13.71
N PRO A 212 -9.63 17.70 12.46
CA PRO A 212 -11.06 17.50 12.20
C PRO A 212 -11.53 16.05 12.34
N LEU A 213 -10.67 15.03 12.17
CA LEU A 213 -11.10 13.62 12.15
C LEU A 213 -10.75 12.84 13.42
N ALA A 214 -9.71 13.24 14.15
CA ALA A 214 -9.27 12.59 15.37
C ALA A 214 -9.32 13.51 16.59
N ALA A 215 -9.76 14.77 16.43
CA ALA A 215 -9.82 15.76 17.51
C ALA A 215 -8.48 15.93 18.23
N LEU A 216 -7.38 15.83 17.48
CA LEU A 216 -6.03 15.98 18.02
C LEU A 216 -5.57 17.45 17.86
N PRO A 217 -5.14 18.14 18.94
CA PRO A 217 -4.67 19.51 18.85
C PRO A 217 -3.50 19.70 17.88
N PRO A 218 -3.30 20.89 17.28
CA PRO A 218 -2.24 21.13 16.30
C PRO A 218 -0.82 20.80 16.79
N ALA A 219 -0.48 21.15 18.03
CA ALA A 219 0.83 20.87 18.60
C ALA A 219 1.10 19.35 18.73
N GLN A 220 0.12 18.59 19.21
CA GLN A 220 0.20 17.12 19.30
C GLN A 220 0.23 16.47 17.91
N THR A 221 -0.50 17.05 16.95
CA THR A 221 -0.50 16.61 15.56
C THR A 221 0.87 16.74 14.92
N ALA A 222 1.59 17.85 15.15
CA ALA A 222 2.95 18.03 14.65
C ALA A 222 3.91 16.96 15.22
N VAL A 223 3.85 16.72 16.54
CA VAL A 223 4.66 15.68 17.20
C VAL A 223 4.32 14.28 16.65
N LEU A 224 3.03 13.96 16.53
CA LEU A 224 2.57 12.67 16.01
C LEU A 224 3.01 12.47 14.55
N THR A 225 3.02 13.54 13.76
CA THR A 225 3.44 13.51 12.35
C THR A 225 4.92 13.12 12.22
N VAL A 226 5.78 13.72 13.04
CA VAL A 226 7.21 13.36 13.11
C VAL A 226 7.38 11.93 13.62
N ALA A 227 6.69 11.56 14.70
CA ALA A 227 6.75 10.21 15.24
C ALA A 227 6.30 9.15 14.22
N ALA A 228 5.23 9.41 13.48
CA ALA A 228 4.73 8.53 12.42
C ALA A 228 5.73 8.37 11.26
N ARG A 229 6.49 9.43 10.97
CA ARG A 229 7.54 9.37 9.95
C ARG A 229 8.69 8.47 10.39
N LEU A 230 9.17 8.66 11.62
CA LEU A 230 10.22 7.82 12.19
C LEU A 230 9.77 6.36 12.27
N TRP A 231 8.58 6.13 12.83
CA TRP A 231 7.97 4.81 12.95
C TRP A 231 7.87 4.08 11.61
N ARG A 232 7.32 4.72 10.57
CA ARG A 232 7.22 4.09 9.24
C ARG A 232 8.57 3.87 8.60
N THR A 233 9.50 4.82 8.73
CA THR A 233 10.85 4.67 8.18
C THR A 233 11.55 3.47 8.79
N VAL A 234 11.45 3.28 10.11
CA VAL A 234 11.99 2.11 10.80
C VAL A 234 11.31 0.82 10.32
N LEU A 235 9.97 0.80 10.24
CA LEU A 235 9.23 -0.39 9.80
C LEU A 235 9.50 -0.78 8.34
N GLU A 236 9.88 0.16 7.50
CA GLU A 236 10.20 -0.10 6.08
C GLU A 236 11.66 -0.49 5.88
N THR A 237 12.58 0.20 6.57
CA THR A 237 14.02 0.03 6.34
C THR A 237 14.63 -1.09 7.17
N ALA A 238 14.23 -1.27 8.43
CA ALA A 238 14.84 -2.27 9.32
C ALA A 238 14.62 -3.71 8.83
N PRO A 239 13.41 -4.15 8.43
CA PRO A 239 13.22 -5.51 7.90
C PRO A 239 13.99 -5.74 6.60
N ALA A 240 14.04 -4.75 5.72
CA ALA A 240 14.79 -4.84 4.47
C ALA A 240 16.30 -4.94 4.73
N ALA A 241 16.84 -4.13 5.64
CA ALA A 241 18.25 -4.18 6.03
C ALA A 241 18.62 -5.52 6.66
N LEU A 242 17.81 -6.03 7.59
CA LEU A 242 18.02 -7.33 8.22
C LEU A 242 18.02 -8.47 7.19
N LEU A 243 17.09 -8.45 6.23
CA LEU A 243 17.03 -9.44 5.16
C LEU A 243 18.23 -9.36 4.21
N LEU A 244 18.72 -8.15 3.89
CA LEU A 244 19.92 -7.98 3.08
C LEU A 244 21.17 -8.53 3.78
N VAL A 245 21.31 -8.28 5.09
CA VAL A 245 22.42 -8.83 5.89
C VAL A 245 22.32 -10.35 5.95
N TYR A 246 21.13 -10.90 6.25
CA TYR A 246 20.91 -12.33 6.29
C TYR A 246 21.20 -13.01 4.94
N ALA A 247 20.71 -12.44 3.85
CA ALA A 247 20.88 -13.04 2.53
C ALA A 247 22.33 -12.96 2.01
N ARG A 248 23.11 -11.94 2.42
CA ARG A 248 24.56 -11.89 2.21
C ARG A 248 25.31 -12.93 3.02
N ALA A 249 24.92 -13.16 4.28
CA ALA A 249 25.56 -14.14 5.15
C ALA A 249 25.32 -15.60 4.73
N HIS A 250 24.30 -15.85 3.90
CA HIS A 250 23.89 -17.20 3.49
C HIS A 250 23.91 -17.43 1.96
N ASP A 251 24.66 -16.63 1.19
CA ASP A 251 24.83 -16.74 -0.27
C ASP A 251 23.53 -16.86 -1.09
N ARG A 252 22.40 -16.44 -0.54
CA ARG A 252 21.09 -16.48 -1.21
C ARG A 252 20.95 -15.42 -2.33
N PHE A 253 21.96 -14.59 -2.53
CA PHE A 253 22.06 -13.59 -3.59
C PHE A 253 23.00 -13.98 -4.72
N THR A 254 23.60 -15.19 -4.70
CA THR A 254 24.37 -15.66 -5.85
C THR A 254 23.42 -15.85 -7.05
N PRO A 255 23.64 -15.15 -8.18
CA PRO A 255 22.86 -15.38 -9.39
C PRO A 255 23.01 -16.86 -9.77
N ARG A 256 21.89 -17.59 -9.93
CA ARG A 256 21.97 -18.92 -10.54
C ARG A 256 22.46 -18.73 -11.98
N PRO A 257 23.50 -19.46 -12.42
CA PRO A 257 23.95 -19.36 -13.80
C PRO A 257 22.77 -19.70 -14.71
N PRO A 258 22.59 -18.98 -15.83
CA PRO A 258 21.59 -19.35 -16.81
C PRO A 258 21.84 -20.80 -17.21
N HIS A 259 20.81 -21.64 -17.10
CA HIS A 259 20.87 -23.00 -17.59
C HIS A 259 21.36 -22.95 -19.04
N GLY A 260 22.53 -23.55 -19.27
CA GLY A 260 23.11 -23.64 -20.60
C GLY A 260 22.08 -24.21 -21.55
N THR A 261 21.86 -23.50 -22.65
CA THR A 261 21.32 -24.07 -23.87
C THR A 261 22.20 -25.25 -24.24
N ILE A 262 21.65 -26.46 -24.11
CA ILE A 262 22.05 -27.63 -24.90
C ILE A 262 20.93 -27.83 -25.91
#